data_AF-A0A4U6P7B0-F1
#
_entry.id   AF-A0A4U6P7B0-F1
#
_cell.length_a   1.000
_cell.length_b   1.000
_cell.length_c   1.000
_cell.angle_alpha   90.00
_cell.angle_beta   90.00
_cell.angle_gamma   90.00
#
_symmetry.space_group_name_H-M   'P 1'
#
loop_
_entity.id
_entity.type
_entity.pdbx_description
1 polymer ?
#
loop_
_entity_poly.entity_id
_entity_poly.type
_entity_poly.pdbx_seq_one_letter_code
_entity_poly.pdbx_strand_id
1 'polypeptide(L)' 'MEGTMPSAWKTCCCCGQYAGHFEQHWNRDTGYGLCEDCIDYCARGETAESFERTYGVAGVHYARSPSPGILRNAD' A
#
# COMPACT_ATOMS: atom_id res chain seq x y z
N MET A 1 9.08 -28.31 2.21
CA MET A 1 9.05 -27.05 2.95
C MET A 1 9.30 -25.94 1.95
N GLU A 2 8.25 -25.49 1.26
CA GLU A 2 8.36 -24.37 0.32
C GLU A 2 8.30 -23.08 1.15
N GLY A 3 9.49 -22.57 1.50
CA GLY A 3 9.60 -21.28 2.15
C GLY A 3 9.08 -20.21 1.21
N THR A 4 8.06 -19.48 1.66
CA THR A 4 7.56 -18.25 1.04
C THR A 4 8.76 -17.37 0.72
N MET A 5 9.21 -17.35 -0.53
CA MET A 5 10.24 -16.39 -0.96
C MET A 5 9.67 -15.00 -0.67
N PRO A 6 10.38 -14.14 0.08
CA PRO A 6 9.90 -12.79 0.34
C PRO A 6 9.62 -12.15 -1.02
N SER A 7 8.38 -11.69 -1.18
CA SER A 7 7.83 -11.16 -2.43
C SER A 7 8.89 -10.30 -3.12
N ALA A 8 9.28 -10.58 -4.36
CA ALA A 8 10.30 -9.79 -5.06
C ALA A 8 10.01 -8.29 -4.95
N TRP A 9 11.06 -7.45 -4.89
CA TRP A 9 10.93 -6.00 -4.90
C TRP A 9 9.99 -5.53 -6.01
N LYS A 10 9.04 -4.67 -5.65
CA LYS A 10 8.04 -4.15 -6.57
C LYS A 10 8.37 -2.74 -7.02
N THR A 11 8.00 -2.44 -8.25
CA THR A 11 8.06 -1.09 -8.81
C THR A 11 6.72 -0.40 -8.65
N CYS A 12 6.74 0.87 -8.26
CA CYS A 12 5.53 1.66 -8.12
C CYS A 12 4.92 1.89 -9.51
N CYS A 13 3.66 1.51 -9.68
CA CYS A 13 2.96 1.73 -10.94
C CYS A 13 2.66 3.21 -11.23
N CYS A 14 2.70 4.08 -10.22
CA CYS A 14 2.48 5.52 -10.39
C CYS A 14 3.75 6.29 -10.76
N CYS A 15 4.85 6.06 -10.04
CA CYS A 15 6.06 6.88 -10.15
C CYS A 15 7.32 6.11 -10.59
N GLY A 16 7.23 4.79 -10.74
CA GLY A 16 8.36 3.94 -11.10
C GLY A 16 9.40 3.74 -9.99
N GLN A 17 9.19 4.31 -8.80
CA GLN A 17 10.09 4.14 -7.66
C GLN A 17 9.85 2.82 -6.91
N TYR A 18 10.65 2.53 -5.89
CA TYR A 18 10.48 1.34 -5.06
C TYR A 18 9.12 1.33 -4.33
N ALA A 19 8.35 0.24 -4.47
CA ALA A 19 7.04 0.05 -3.86
C ALA A 19 7.00 -1.02 -2.75
N GLY A 20 8.16 -1.48 -2.28
CA GLY A 20 8.21 -2.48 -1.22
C GLY A 20 8.10 -3.93 -1.70
N HIS A 21 7.76 -4.80 -0.75
CA HIS A 21 7.55 -6.25 -0.94
C HIS A 21 6.11 -6.67 -0.60
N PHE A 22 5.18 -5.73 -0.52
CA PHE A 22 3.83 -5.95 0.00
C PHE A 22 2.99 -6.85 -0.92
N GLU A 23 2.07 -7.61 -0.34
CA GLU A 23 1.14 -8.45 -1.11
C GLU A 23 0.23 -7.57 -1.97
N GLN A 24 -0.14 -7.99 -3.18
CA GLN A 24 -1.02 -7.17 -4.01
C GLN A 24 -2.47 -7.56 -3.80
N HIS A 25 -3.34 -6.58 -3.53
CA HIS A 25 -4.74 -6.83 -3.15
C HIS A 25 -5.54 -7.48 -4.29
N TRP A 26 -5.51 -6.86 -5.48
CA TRP A 26 -6.24 -7.32 -6.66
C TRP A 26 -5.35 -7.92 -7.76
N ASN A 27 -4.03 -7.69 -7.72
CA ASN A 27 -3.16 -8.00 -8.83
C ASN A 27 -2.43 -9.35 -8.62
N ARG A 28 -2.58 -10.29 -9.56
CA ARG A 28 -1.77 -11.52 -9.58
C ARG A 28 -0.37 -11.31 -10.14
N ASP A 29 -0.11 -10.16 -10.75
CA ASP A 29 1.21 -9.79 -11.23
C ASP A 29 2.10 -9.34 -10.04
N THR A 30 3.27 -9.94 -9.91
CA THR A 30 4.16 -9.72 -8.77
C THR A 30 5.19 -8.62 -9.00
N GLY A 31 5.22 -7.97 -10.16
CA GLY A 31 6.22 -6.93 -10.48
C GLY A 31 5.91 -5.52 -9.97
N TYR A 32 4.64 -5.21 -9.72
CA TYR A 32 4.18 -3.83 -9.45
C TYR A 32 3.42 -3.70 -8.13
N GLY A 33 3.49 -2.50 -7.53
CA GLY A 33 2.75 -2.11 -6.33
C GLY A 33 2.61 -0.58 -6.20
N LEU A 34 2.24 -0.09 -5.01
CA LEU A 34 2.19 1.35 -4.71
C LEU A 34 3.18 1.71 -3.61
N CYS A 35 3.98 2.75 -3.83
CA CYS A 35 4.85 3.30 -2.79
C CYS A 35 4.04 4.14 -1.81
N GLU A 36 4.65 4.44 -0.66
CA GLU A 36 4.05 5.22 0.42
C GLU A 36 3.54 6.59 -0.04
N ASP A 37 4.33 7.34 -0.81
CA ASP A 37 3.93 8.68 -1.25
C ASP A 37 2.71 8.64 -2.19
N CYS A 38 2.69 7.67 -3.11
CA CYS A 38 1.61 7.55 -4.08
C CYS A 38 0.33 7.01 -3.42
N ILE A 39 0.43 6.07 -2.47
CA ILE A 39 -0.75 5.58 -1.75
C ILE A 39 -1.31 6.64 -0.80
N ASP A 40 -0.46 7.45 -0.16
CA ASP A 40 -0.89 8.57 0.68
C ASP A 40 -1.54 9.68 -0.16
N TYR A 41 -1.03 9.94 -1.36
CA TYR A 41 -1.69 10.83 -2.33
C TYR A 41 -3.09 10.32 -2.72
N CYS A 42 -3.22 9.02 -3.03
CA CYS A 42 -4.51 8.41 -3.34
C CYS A 42 -5.51 8.45 -2.17
N ALA A 43 -5.02 8.51 -0.93
CA ALA A 43 -5.87 8.57 0.25
C ALA A 43 -6.50 9.96 0.48
N ARG A 44 -5.94 11.04 -0.10
CA ARG A 44 -6.40 12.43 0.07
C ARG A 44 -7.67 12.70 -0.74
N GLY A 45 -8.78 12.14 -0.31
CA GLY A 45 -10.09 12.33 -0.95
C GLY A 45 -10.99 11.10 -0.89
N GLU A 46 -10.47 9.97 -0.43
CA GLU A 46 -11.23 8.73 -0.29
C GLU A 46 -11.69 8.51 1.16
N THR A 47 -12.82 7.81 1.32
CA THR A 47 -13.21 7.27 2.62
C THR A 47 -12.37 6.04 2.95
N ALA A 48 -12.15 5.76 4.24
CA ALA A 48 -11.37 4.59 4.65
C ALA A 48 -11.90 3.27 4.07
N GLU A 49 -13.23 3.11 4.01
CA GLU A 49 -13.89 1.93 3.45
C GLU A 49 -13.66 1.79 1.94
N SER A 50 -13.85 2.87 1.17
CA SER A 50 -13.59 2.88 -0.28
C SER A 50 -12.11 2.61 -0.58
N PHE A 51 -11.23 3.18 0.26
CA PHE A 51 -9.80 3.06 0.14
C PHE A 51 -9.32 1.62 0.40
N GLU A 52 -9.78 1.00 1.48
CA GLU A 52 -9.43 -0.40 1.80
C GLU A 52 -9.95 -1.35 0.72
N ARG A 53 -11.16 -1.13 0.19
CA ARG A 53 -11.71 -1.97 -0.90
C ARG A 53 -10.91 -1.85 -2.20
N THR A 54 -10.31 -0.69 -2.45
CA THR A 54 -9.57 -0.43 -3.69
C THR A 54 -8.11 -0.86 -3.60
N TYR A 55 -7.44 -0.53 -2.50
CA TYR A 55 -5.98 -0.69 -2.34
C TYR A 55 -5.59 -1.76 -1.32
N GLY A 56 -6.56 -2.26 -0.55
CA GLY A 56 -6.35 -3.23 0.51
C GLY A 56 -5.94 -2.58 1.84
N VAL A 57 -5.51 -3.46 2.74
CA VAL A 57 -5.07 -3.14 4.10
C VAL A 57 -3.62 -2.62 4.13
N ALA A 58 -3.40 -1.54 4.87
CA ALA A 58 -2.07 -1.00 5.16
C ALA A 58 -1.18 -2.01 5.91
N GLY A 59 0.11 -2.06 5.57
CA GLY A 59 1.07 -3.02 6.15
C GLY A 59 1.00 -4.43 5.55
N VAL A 60 -0.12 -4.79 4.91
CA VAL A 60 -0.25 -6.01 4.10
C VAL A 60 0.00 -5.70 2.63
N HIS A 61 -0.70 -4.69 2.09
CA HIS A 61 -0.69 -4.41 0.65
C HIS A 61 0.14 -3.19 0.23
N TYR A 62 0.48 -2.32 1.17
CA TYR A 62 1.34 -1.17 0.94
C TYR A 62 1.96 -0.68 2.26
N ALA A 63 3.08 0.04 2.14
CA ALA A 63 3.63 0.81 3.24
C ALA A 63 2.74 2.02 3.49
N ARG A 64 2.33 2.21 4.73
CA ARG A 64 1.77 3.46 5.20
C ARG A 64 2.39 3.73 6.56
N SER A 65 3.31 4.68 6.65
CA SER A 65 3.58 5.31 7.94
C SER A 65 2.26 5.90 8.41
N PRO A 66 1.96 5.89 9.72
CA PRO A 66 0.82 6.63 10.23
C PRO A 66 1.00 8.09 9.80
N SER A 67 0.27 8.51 8.78
CA SER A 67 0.24 9.89 8.32
C SER A 67 -0.08 10.76 9.55
N PRO A 68 0.76 11.76 9.92
CA PRO A 68 0.58 12.54 11.15
C PRO A 68 -0.74 13.33 11.21
N GLY A 69 -1.61 13.24 10.20
CA GLY A 69 -2.93 13.87 10.15
C GLY A 69 -4.13 13.00 10.56
N ILE A 70 -3.96 11.72 10.91
CA ILE A 70 -5.07 10.85 11.37
C ILE A 70 -5.09 10.65 12.91
N LEU A 71 -4.12 11.21 13.64
CA LEU A 71 -4.10 11.12 15.11
C LEU A 71 -4.96 12.21 15.76
N ARG A 72 -6.10 11.74 16.28
CA ARG A 72 -6.84 12.25 17.46
C ARG A 72 -7.65 13.54 17.30
N ASN A 73 -8.96 13.38 17.16
CA ASN A 73 -9.83 14.01 18.15
C ASN A 73 -9.84 13.08 19.37
N ALA A 74 -9.17 13.51 20.45
CA ALA A 74 -9.37 12.93 21.77
C ALA A 74 -10.28 13.89 22.53
N ASP A 75 -11.53 13.50 22.74
CA ASP A 75 -12.32 13.94 23.89
C ASP A 75 -12.23 12.87 24.99
#